data_AF-A0A257RT08-F1
#
_entry.id   AF-A0A257RT08-F1
#
_cell.length_a   1.000
_cell.length_b   1.000
_cell.length_c   1.000
_cell.angle_alpha   90.00
_cell.angle_beta   90.00
_cell.angle_gamma   90.00
#
_symmetry.space_group_name_H-M   'P 1'
#
loop_
_entity.id
_entity.type
_entity.pdbx_description
1 polymer ?
#
loop_
_entity_poly.entity_id
_entity_poly.type
_entity_poly.pdbx_seq_one_letter_code
_entity_poly.pdbx_strand_id
1 'polypeptide(L)' 'TLAQCCALQFWLAAQRDERAAFDTYATLCTLGGSRPFGGLVAAAGLVSPFTPGALRDVVRAAAQALDL' A
#
# COMPACT_ATOMS: atom_id res chain seq x y z
N THR A 1 5.87 11.27 -3.62
CA THR A 1 4.44 11.23 -3.24
C THR A 1 3.74 9.94 -3.68
N LEU A 2 3.94 9.43 -4.91
CA LEU A 2 3.34 8.16 -5.34
C LEU A 2 3.72 6.96 -4.46
N ALA A 3 5.00 6.82 -4.10
CA ALA A 3 5.46 5.77 -3.18
C ALA A 3 4.81 5.90 -1.79
N GLN A 4 4.56 7.11 -1.30
CA GLN A 4 3.87 7.35 -0.03
C GLN A 4 2.41 6.87 -0.09
N CYS A 5 1.75 7.02 -1.24
CA CYS A 5 0.42 6.45 -1.45
C CYS A 5 0.44 4.92 -1.27
N CYS A 6 1.42 4.24 -1.83
CA CYS A 6 1.61 2.80 -1.64
C CYS A 6 1.97 2.44 -0.19
N ALA A 7 2.87 3.19 0.44
CA ALA A 7 3.29 2.96 1.82
C ALA A 7 2.13 3.06 2.81
N LEU A 8 1.24 4.04 2.62
CA LEU A 8 0.07 4.18 3.48
C LEU A 8 -0.98 3.07 3.27
N GLN A 9 -1.07 2.49 2.06
CA GLN A 9 -1.87 1.30 1.84
C GLN A 9 -1.29 0.08 2.56
N PHE A 10 0.04 -0.07 2.58
CA PHE A 10 0.71 -1.08 3.41
C PHE A 10 0.49 -0.86 4.90
N TRP A 11 0.54 0.39 5.37
CA TRP A 11 0.18 0.73 6.74
C TRP A 11 -1.25 0.29 7.07
N LEU A 12 -2.23 0.64 6.23
CA LEU A 12 -3.62 0.22 6.42
C LEU A 12 -3.78 -1.32 6.41
N ALA A 13 -3.03 -2.03 5.56
CA ALA A 13 -3.02 -3.50 5.56
C ALA A 13 -2.44 -4.06 6.86
N ALA A 14 -1.35 -3.47 7.37
CA ALA A 14 -0.70 -3.89 8.61
C ALA A 14 -1.58 -3.67 9.85
N GLN A 15 -2.47 -2.67 9.84
CA GLN A 15 -3.48 -2.49 10.89
C GLN A 15 -4.49 -3.65 10.96
N ARG A 16 -4.64 -4.45 9.89
CA ARG A 16 -5.55 -5.60 9.82
C ARG A 16 -4.84 -6.91 10.08
N ASP A 17 -3.68 -7.10 9.43
CA ASP A 17 -2.82 -8.27 9.58
C ASP A 17 -1.37 -7.85 9.26
N GLU A 18 -0.59 -7.62 10.32
CA GLU A 18 0.80 -7.20 10.22
C GLU A 18 1.66 -8.22 9.47
N ARG A 19 1.45 -9.52 9.73
CA ARG A 19 2.28 -10.58 9.16
C ARG A 19 2.02 -10.73 7.66
N ALA A 20 0.75 -10.76 7.26
CA ALA A 20 0.39 -10.84 5.85
C ALA A 20 0.86 -9.59 5.06
N ALA A 21 0.77 -8.40 5.66
CA ALA A 21 1.28 -7.17 5.05
C ALA A 21 2.80 -7.21 4.86
N PHE A 22 3.54 -7.69 5.87
CA PHE A 22 4.99 -7.84 5.79
C PHE A 22 5.41 -8.90 4.75
N ASP A 23 4.75 -10.06 4.71
CA ASP A 23 5.06 -11.12 3.73
C ASP A 23 4.81 -10.64 2.29
N THR A 24 3.78 -9.81 2.09
CA THR A 24 3.51 -9.14 0.80
C THR A 24 4.61 -8.13 0.45
N TYR A 25 5.04 -7.30 1.40
CA TYR A 25 6.13 -6.35 1.22
C TYR A 25 7.46 -7.07 0.91
N ALA A 26 7.79 -8.13 1.63
CA ALA A 26 8.99 -8.94 1.39
C ALA A 26 8.97 -9.55 -0.02
N THR A 27 7.82 -10.08 -0.44
CA THR A 27 7.62 -10.58 -1.81
C THR A 27 7.80 -9.48 -2.85
N LEU A 28 7.29 -8.27 -2.61
CA LEU A 28 7.50 -7.13 -3.49
C LEU A 28 9.00 -6.79 -3.64
N CYS A 29 9.77 -6.85 -2.55
CA CYS A 29 11.21 -6.61 -2.58
C CYS A 29 11.97 -7.63 -3.44
N THR A 30 11.54 -8.91 -3.47
CA THR A 30 12.20 -9.93 -4.30
C THR A 30 12.00 -9.70 -5.81
N LEU A 31 10.96 -8.97 -6.21
CA LEU A 31 10.71 -8.64 -7.61
C LEU A 31 11.72 -7.62 -8.17
N GLY A 32 12.35 -6.80 -7.33
CA GLY A 32 13.30 -5.77 -7.76
C GLY A 32 12.78 -4.92 -8.93
N GLY A 33 13.61 -4.73 -9.96
CA GLY A 33 13.26 -4.01 -11.19
C GLY A 33 12.61 -4.87 -12.29
N SER A 34 12.14 -6.08 -11.98
CA SER A 34 11.61 -7.02 -12.99
C SER A 34 10.31 -6.55 -13.66
N ARG A 35 9.64 -5.53 -13.11
CA ARG A 35 8.37 -5.01 -13.60
C ARG A 35 8.36 -3.48 -13.56
N PRO A 36 7.62 -2.81 -14.46
CA PRO A 36 7.37 -1.38 -14.33
C PRO A 36 6.57 -1.07 -13.06
N PHE A 37 6.58 0.18 -12.61
CA PHE A 37 5.93 0.63 -11.38
C PHE A 37 4.49 0.09 -11.21
N GLY A 38 3.63 0.26 -12.21
CA GLY A 38 2.25 -0.24 -12.15
C GLY A 38 2.15 -1.76 -11.98
N GLY A 39 3.09 -2.51 -12.57
CA GLY A 39 3.18 -3.95 -12.41
C GLY A 39 3.65 -4.39 -11.02
N LEU A 40 4.54 -3.62 -10.38
CA LEU A 40 4.96 -3.82 -8.99
C LEU A 40 3.82 -3.51 -8.01
N VAL A 41 3.11 -2.40 -8.21
CA VAL A 41 1.94 -2.02 -7.41
C VAL A 41 0.85 -3.09 -7.47
N ALA A 42 0.51 -3.57 -8.67
CA ALA A 42 -0.46 -4.64 -8.84
C ALA A 42 0.01 -5.97 -8.23
N ALA A 43 1.31 -6.31 -8.33
CA ALA A 43 1.87 -7.53 -7.74
C ALA A 43 1.78 -7.54 -6.21
N ALA A 44 1.87 -6.37 -5.57
CA ALA A 44 1.69 -6.20 -4.13
C ALA A 44 0.21 -6.09 -3.71
N GLY A 45 -0.75 -6.27 -4.63
CA GLY A 45 -2.18 -6.16 -4.34
C GLY A 45 -2.63 -4.73 -3.96
N LEU A 46 -1.82 -3.72 -4.26
CA LEU A 46 -2.11 -2.33 -3.94
C LEU A 46 -2.96 -1.68 -5.03
N VAL A 47 -3.77 -0.69 -4.64
CA VAL A 47 -4.49 0.18 -5.55
C VAL A 47 -3.52 1.16 -6.20
N SER A 48 -3.61 1.31 -7.52
CA SER A 48 -2.81 2.28 -8.26
C SER A 48 -2.97 3.68 -7.69
N PRO A 49 -1.88 4.41 -7.40
CA PRO A 49 -1.94 5.80 -6.97
C PRO A 49 -2.59 6.75 -7.98
N PHE A 50 -2.80 6.30 -9.23
CA PHE A 50 -3.51 7.05 -10.26
C PHE A 50 -5.02 6.77 -10.30
N THR A 51 -5.50 5.77 -9.54
CA THR A 51 -6.94 5.48 -9.44
C THR A 51 -7.62 6.54 -8.57
N PRO A 52 -8.70 7.20 -9.06
CA PRO A 52 -9.47 8.14 -8.25
C PRO A 52 -9.93 7.51 -6.93
N GLY A 53 -9.57 8.16 -5.82
CA GLY A 53 -9.92 7.66 -4.48
C GLY A 53 -9.00 6.57 -3.93
N ALA A 54 -7.81 6.33 -4.50
CA ALA A 54 -6.84 5.33 -4.02
C ALA A 54 -6.49 5.43 -2.52
N LEU A 55 -6.63 6.62 -1.91
CA LEU A 55 -6.36 6.85 -0.49
C LEU A 55 -7.61 7.04 0.37
N ARG A 56 -8.82 6.84 -0.16
CA ARG A 56 -10.06 7.13 0.58
C ARG A 56 -10.13 6.38 1.91
N ASP A 57 -9.84 5.07 1.88
CA ASP A 57 -9.90 4.24 3.09
C ASP A 57 -8.71 4.49 4.01
N VAL A 58 -7.53 4.77 3.43
CA VAL A 58 -6.34 5.17 4.18
C VAL A 58 -6.60 6.44 4.98
N VAL A 59 -7.14 7.48 4.35
CA VAL A 59 -7.41 8.78 5.01
C VAL A 59 -8.44 8.59 6.12
N ARG A 60 -9.47 7.78 5.90
CA ARG A 60 -10.46 7.46 6.95
C ARG A 60 -9.80 6.79 8.15
N ALA A 61 -8.96 5.79 7.92
CA ALA A 61 -8.24 5.10 8.99
C ALA A 61 -7.22 6.01 9.69
N ALA A 62 -6.54 6.88 8.93
CA ALA A 62 -5.57 7.82 9.49
C ALA A 62 -6.24 8.89 10.37
N ALA A 63 -7.41 9.39 9.99
CA ALA A 63 -8.19 10.30 10.83
C ALA A 63 -8.56 9.65 12.17
N GLN A 64 -9.03 8.40 12.14
CA GLN A 64 -9.31 7.62 13.34
C GLN A 64 -8.06 7.40 14.20
N ALA A 65 -6.91 7.12 13.58
CA ALA A 65 -5.65 6.89 14.29
C ALA A 65 -5.03 8.17 14.90
N LEU A 66 -5.47 9.34 14.43
CA LEU A 66 -4.97 10.65 14.87
C LEU A 66 -6.00 11.42 15.71
N ASP A 67 -7.14 10.81 16.03
CA ASP A 67 -8.27 11.43 16.74
C ASP A 67 -8.76 12.74 16.07
N LEU A 68 -8.84 12.73 14.72
CA LEU A 68 -9.32 13.83 13.87
C LEU A 68 -10.77 13.63 13.39
#